data_AF-A0A358BDN7-F1
#
_entry.id   AF-A0A358BDN7-F1
#
_cell.length_a   1.000
_cell.length_b   1.000
_cell.length_c   1.000
_cell.angle_alpha   90.00
_cell.angle_beta   90.00
_cell.angle_gamma   90.00
#
_symmetry.space_group_name_H-M   'P 1'
#
loop_
_entity.id
_entity.type
_entity.pdbx_description
1 polymer ?
#
loop_
_entity_poly.entity_id
_entity_poly.type
_entity_poly.pdbx_seq_one_letter_code
_entity_poly.pdbx_strand_id
1 'polypeptide(L)'
;MAAAATLALAPVVAQAQTAPTQLWVDLSTSTMTGMPDMLQGGVGGMIGGLFGGGRGGGGSQTYGHASGRFIQQGSGPSLTGAFPPNRVIDLALYNPRKPGTEAALAIPPTMGMGEQLPLVPPSPSFKEPGDSAPGEVPEVKGRLLVYWGCGDKVRPGQPKVINLASNPAQWAPVLAGRHAPERAAKVGAQHALYPNEKNTVNPKADTSLVGEHQVRGEGVPESMRFQLAERQDLMSAIRLQSQGQLTESIQLSWLTVPRAHAYHLHAMGAVGQDMVLWSSADNGDAGLGLFDYLTESTSAKWVKDKVLLSPGTTECAVPQGIFASPGGEAGGAMLRMIAYGPESHLSHPARPANAPKSWQPEWTVRVRTKSQTMAMLGMDMGGMAGGSESNSDSAPAEEQAEKPSGLPGAAGSILRGIFGR
;
A
#
# COMPACT_ATOMS: atom_id res chain seq x y z
N MET A 1 59.60 -22.39 19.43
CA MET A 1 58.57 -22.56 18.37
C MET A 1 57.40 -21.68 18.73
N ALA A 2 57.15 -20.62 17.98
CA ALA A 2 55.93 -19.82 18.07
C ALA A 2 55.50 -19.48 16.65
N ALA A 3 54.47 -20.15 16.16
CA ALA A 3 53.90 -19.93 14.85
C ALA A 3 52.84 -18.81 14.96
N ALA A 4 53.04 -17.71 14.24
CA ALA A 4 52.07 -16.64 14.12
C ALA A 4 51.02 -17.02 13.06
N ALA A 5 49.77 -17.21 13.48
CA ALA A 5 48.64 -17.37 12.59
C ALA A 5 48.15 -15.98 12.13
N THR A 6 48.42 -15.64 10.88
CA THR A 6 47.83 -14.47 10.20
C THR A 6 46.48 -14.87 9.62
N LEU A 7 45.38 -14.41 10.24
CA LEU A 7 44.03 -14.58 9.69
C LEU A 7 43.85 -13.68 8.45
N ALA A 8 43.59 -14.32 7.31
CA ALA A 8 43.26 -13.65 6.05
C ALA A 8 41.81 -13.12 6.07
N LEU A 9 41.64 -11.81 6.32
CA LEU A 9 40.39 -11.06 6.15
C LEU A 9 40.20 -10.49 4.72
N ALA A 10 41.11 -10.80 3.79
CA ALA A 10 41.18 -10.15 2.48
C ALA A 10 40.08 -10.47 1.44
N PRO A 11 39.40 -11.64 1.40
CA PRO A 11 38.50 -11.93 0.28
C PRO A 11 37.17 -11.17 0.34
N VAL A 12 36.70 -10.80 1.53
CA VAL A 12 35.38 -10.17 1.72
C VAL A 12 35.38 -8.70 1.27
N VAL A 13 36.47 -7.97 1.51
CA VAL A 13 36.60 -6.55 1.14
C VAL A 13 36.72 -6.39 -0.39
N ALA A 14 37.43 -7.29 -1.06
CA ALA A 14 37.59 -7.27 -2.51
C ALA A 14 36.30 -7.62 -3.28
N GLN A 15 35.48 -8.54 -2.76
CA GLN A 15 34.17 -8.86 -3.34
C GLN A 15 33.16 -7.70 -3.22
N ALA A 16 33.18 -6.94 -2.11
CA ALA A 16 32.31 -5.77 -1.97
C ALA A 16 32.61 -4.69 -3.03
N GLN A 17 33.89 -4.47 -3.38
CA GLN A 17 34.27 -3.45 -4.36
C GLN A 17 33.87 -3.75 -5.81
N THR A 18 33.54 -5.01 -6.12
CA THR A 18 33.20 -5.45 -7.49
C THR A 18 31.70 -5.66 -7.71
N ALA A 19 30.89 -5.63 -6.65
CA ALA A 19 29.44 -5.74 -6.75
C ALA A 19 28.81 -4.49 -7.42
N PRO A 20 27.76 -4.63 -8.23
CA PRO A 20 27.06 -3.49 -8.81
C PRO A 20 26.38 -2.65 -7.73
N THR A 21 26.29 -1.34 -7.96
CA THR A 21 25.35 -0.47 -7.22
C THR A 21 23.92 -0.80 -7.64
N GLN A 22 23.01 -0.99 -6.69
CA GLN A 22 21.65 -1.47 -6.98
C GLN A 22 20.60 -0.48 -6.48
N LEU A 23 19.65 -0.12 -7.34
CA LEU A 23 18.47 0.66 -6.98
C LEU A 23 17.21 -0.16 -7.21
N TRP A 24 16.40 -0.29 -6.16
CA TRP A 24 15.05 -0.84 -6.24
C TRP A 24 14.04 0.31 -6.21
N VAL A 25 13.07 0.26 -7.10
CA VAL A 25 11.98 1.23 -7.25
C VAL A 25 10.66 0.48 -7.27
N ASP A 26 9.91 0.59 -6.18
CA ASP A 26 8.59 -0.04 -6.07
C ASP A 26 7.49 1.04 -6.09
N LEU A 27 6.58 0.91 -7.06
CA LEU A 27 5.53 1.88 -7.35
C LEU A 27 4.16 1.27 -7.12
N SER A 28 3.37 1.86 -6.22
CA SER A 28 2.00 1.41 -5.92
C SER A 28 1.03 2.56 -6.08
N THR A 29 -0.11 2.29 -6.73
CA THR A 29 -1.29 3.18 -6.72
C THR A 29 -2.43 2.49 -5.99
N SER A 30 -2.90 3.07 -4.89
CA SER A 30 -3.91 2.56 -3.98
C SER A 30 -5.15 3.45 -4.00
N THR A 31 -6.35 2.86 -3.98
CA THR A 31 -7.61 3.62 -3.83
C THR A 31 -8.59 2.90 -2.90
N MET A 32 -9.64 3.61 -2.50
CA MET A 32 -10.83 3.03 -1.90
C MET A 32 -12.06 3.36 -2.73
N THR A 33 -12.85 2.34 -3.06
CA THR A 33 -14.08 2.46 -3.83
C THR A 33 -15.09 3.32 -3.07
N GLY A 34 -15.73 4.27 -3.76
CA GLY A 34 -16.65 5.24 -3.15
C GLY A 34 -15.99 6.39 -2.39
N MET A 35 -14.65 6.37 -2.21
CA MET A 35 -13.89 7.45 -1.56
C MET A 35 -12.57 7.77 -2.29
N PRO A 36 -12.60 8.10 -3.61
CA PRO A 36 -11.38 8.35 -4.38
C PRO A 36 -10.60 9.59 -3.90
N ASP A 37 -11.31 10.65 -3.46
CA ASP A 37 -10.72 11.95 -3.16
C ASP A 37 -10.39 12.14 -1.66
N MET A 38 -11.01 11.37 -0.76
CA MET A 38 -10.80 11.47 0.70
C MET A 38 -9.42 10.99 1.15
N LEU A 39 -8.77 10.13 0.37
CA LEU A 39 -7.39 9.69 0.61
C LEU A 39 -6.35 10.63 -0.03
N GLN A 40 -6.78 11.63 -0.80
CA GLN A 40 -5.92 12.50 -1.61
C GLN A 40 -5.40 13.72 -0.84
N GLY A 41 -6.04 14.10 0.28
CA GLY A 41 -5.80 15.36 0.99
C GLY A 41 -5.19 15.26 2.39
N GLY A 42 -4.46 14.21 2.74
CA GLY A 42 -3.91 14.04 4.10
C GLY A 42 -4.95 13.71 5.19
N VAL A 43 -6.25 13.69 4.82
CA VAL A 43 -7.39 13.30 5.66
C VAL A 43 -7.38 11.81 6.02
N GLY A 44 -6.59 10.97 5.31
CA GLY A 44 -6.34 9.59 5.69
C GLY A 44 -5.76 9.43 7.11
N GLY A 45 -4.95 10.40 7.58
CA GLY A 45 -4.48 10.44 8.98
C GLY A 45 -5.58 10.86 9.98
N MET A 46 -6.61 11.55 9.51
CA MET A 46 -7.73 12.04 10.32
C MET A 46 -8.82 10.98 10.50
N ILE A 47 -9.10 10.17 9.46
CA ILE A 47 -10.00 9.01 9.54
C ILE A 47 -9.42 7.90 10.42
N GLY A 48 -8.10 7.69 10.38
CA GLY A 48 -7.41 6.81 11.34
C GLY A 48 -7.67 7.19 12.81
N GLY A 49 -7.82 8.49 13.09
CA GLY A 49 -8.19 8.99 14.41
C GLY A 49 -9.68 8.84 14.77
N LEU A 50 -10.57 8.78 13.78
CA LEU A 50 -12.02 8.61 14.00
C LEU A 50 -12.43 7.14 14.16
N PHE A 51 -11.69 6.21 13.55
CA PHE A 51 -11.91 4.76 13.66
C PHE A 51 -11.18 4.12 14.87
N GLY A 52 -10.80 4.91 15.87
CA GLY A 52 -10.22 4.38 17.13
C GLY A 52 -8.70 4.28 17.17
N GLY A 53 -7.99 4.92 16.24
CA GLY A 53 -6.55 5.14 16.37
C GLY A 53 -6.26 6.16 17.47
N GLY A 54 -5.94 5.66 18.67
CA GLY A 54 -5.48 6.51 19.77
C GLY A 54 -4.32 7.40 19.33
N ARG A 55 -4.33 8.66 19.79
CA ARG A 55 -3.16 9.56 19.74
C ARG A 55 -2.00 8.89 20.49
N GLY A 56 -1.19 8.10 19.80
CA GLY A 56 -0.08 7.39 20.39
C GLY A 56 0.93 6.95 19.35
N GLY A 57 2.11 7.58 19.37
CA GLY A 57 3.30 7.15 18.64
C GLY A 57 3.55 7.96 17.36
N GLY A 58 4.68 8.66 17.32
CA GLY A 58 5.14 9.42 16.15
C GLY A 58 5.12 8.58 14.87
N GLY A 59 4.92 9.23 13.73
CA GLY A 59 4.77 8.61 12.42
C GLY A 59 5.67 7.40 12.26
N SER A 60 5.05 6.22 12.21
CA SER A 60 5.72 4.95 11.98
C SER A 60 6.53 5.08 10.68
N GLN A 61 7.84 5.22 10.82
CA GLN A 61 8.82 5.40 9.74
C GLN A 61 9.01 4.05 9.04
N THR A 62 8.03 3.64 8.23
CA THR A 62 8.01 2.29 7.64
C THR A 62 8.40 2.37 6.17
N TYR A 63 9.66 2.08 5.85
CA TYR A 63 10.04 1.71 4.49
C TYR A 63 9.27 0.44 4.05
N GLY A 64 8.90 0.33 2.78
CA GLY A 64 8.20 -0.85 2.24
C GLY A 64 6.67 -0.71 2.11
N HIS A 65 6.13 0.52 2.16
CA HIS A 65 4.72 0.80 1.89
C HIS A 65 4.23 0.21 0.55
N ALA A 66 5.08 0.25 -0.47
CA ALA A 66 4.81 -0.26 -1.81
C ALA A 66 4.79 -1.79 -1.85
N SER A 67 5.52 -2.50 -0.98
CA SER A 67 5.50 -3.98 -0.91
C SER A 67 4.17 -4.56 -0.42
N GLY A 68 3.23 -3.72 0.06
CA GLY A 68 1.94 -4.21 0.59
C GLY A 68 2.06 -4.99 1.91
N ARG A 69 3.28 -5.12 2.47
CA ARG A 69 3.53 -5.65 3.82
C ARG A 69 2.78 -4.90 4.91
N PHE A 70 2.38 -3.65 4.63
CA PHE A 70 1.50 -2.85 5.46
C PHE A 70 0.15 -3.53 5.81
N ILE A 71 -0.45 -4.31 4.90
CA ILE A 71 -1.77 -4.94 5.15
C ILE A 71 -1.62 -6.35 5.77
N GLN A 72 -0.45 -6.98 5.66
CA GLN A 72 -0.11 -8.20 6.41
C GLN A 72 0.35 -7.90 7.84
N GLN A 73 0.93 -6.72 8.06
CA GLN A 73 1.36 -6.26 9.36
C GLN A 73 0.18 -5.63 10.08
N GLY A 74 -0.66 -6.50 10.65
CA GLY A 74 -1.65 -6.11 11.63
C GLY A 74 -0.99 -5.25 12.71
N SER A 75 -1.14 -3.94 12.60
CA SER A 75 -1.02 -3.03 13.73
C SER A 75 -2.22 -3.29 14.64
N GLY A 76 -2.14 -4.37 15.42
CA GLY A 76 -3.14 -4.82 16.39
C GLY A 76 -4.41 -5.45 15.78
N PRO A 77 -5.27 -6.05 16.62
CA PRO A 77 -6.57 -6.65 16.23
C PRO A 77 -7.62 -5.62 15.77
N SER A 78 -7.18 -4.38 15.53
CA SER A 78 -8.00 -3.32 14.98
C SER A 78 -7.85 -3.38 13.46
N LEU A 79 -8.97 -3.45 12.74
CA LEU A 79 -9.07 -3.32 11.27
C LEU A 79 -8.62 -1.93 10.76
N THR A 80 -7.80 -1.20 11.52
CA THR A 80 -7.44 0.21 11.39
C THR A 80 -5.97 0.41 11.04
N GLY A 81 -5.33 -0.55 10.38
CA GLY A 81 -4.04 -0.30 9.73
C GLY A 81 -4.19 0.92 8.82
N ALA A 82 -3.50 2.02 9.13
CA ALA A 82 -3.50 3.28 8.38
C ALA A 82 -3.43 3.07 6.86
N PHE A 83 -4.52 3.34 6.13
CA PHE A 83 -4.58 3.17 4.68
C PHE A 83 -3.30 3.70 3.98
N PRO A 84 -2.63 2.91 3.11
CA PRO A 84 -1.45 3.40 2.43
C PRO A 84 -1.83 4.64 1.61
N PRO A 85 -0.93 5.61 1.46
CA PRO A 85 -1.22 6.78 0.64
C PRO A 85 -1.63 6.34 -0.77
N ASN A 86 -2.43 7.19 -1.43
CA ASN A 86 -3.00 6.90 -2.74
C ASN A 86 -1.95 6.48 -3.78
N ARG A 87 -0.74 7.00 -3.65
CA ARG A 87 0.39 6.60 -4.48
C ARG A 87 1.64 6.54 -3.59
N VAL A 88 2.52 5.59 -3.88
CA VAL A 88 3.74 5.33 -3.12
C VAL A 88 4.89 5.15 -4.09
N ILE A 89 6.04 5.75 -3.77
CA ILE A 89 7.34 5.45 -4.35
C ILE A 89 8.23 4.99 -3.21
N ASP A 90 8.63 3.72 -3.21
CA ASP A 90 9.66 3.22 -2.32
C ASP A 90 10.96 3.03 -3.10
N LEU A 91 12.06 3.61 -2.58
CA LEU A 91 13.39 3.48 -3.15
C LEU A 91 14.34 2.87 -2.14
N ALA A 92 15.07 1.83 -2.54
CA ALA A 92 16.24 1.36 -1.80
C ALA A 92 17.46 1.41 -2.69
N LEU A 93 18.49 2.10 -2.24
CA LEU A 93 19.81 2.12 -2.86
C LEU A 93 20.78 1.30 -2.01
N TYR A 94 21.40 0.31 -2.62
CA TYR A 94 22.58 -0.36 -2.07
C TYR A 94 23.82 0.06 -2.87
N ASN A 95 24.72 0.78 -2.21
CA ASN A 95 26.00 1.20 -2.76
C ASN A 95 27.14 0.44 -2.08
N PRO A 96 27.70 -0.61 -2.70
CA PRO A 96 28.71 -1.43 -2.04
C PRO A 96 30.06 -0.74 -1.89
N ARG A 97 30.34 0.33 -2.65
CA ARG A 97 31.56 1.14 -2.54
C ARG A 97 31.54 2.03 -1.28
N LYS A 98 30.35 2.50 -0.88
CA LYS A 98 30.10 3.28 0.34
C LYS A 98 28.73 2.90 0.94
N PRO A 99 28.62 1.74 1.62
CA PRO A 99 27.35 1.26 2.16
C PRO A 99 26.81 2.18 3.27
N GLY A 100 25.50 2.30 3.36
CA GLY A 100 24.84 3.05 4.45
C GLY A 100 25.18 4.55 4.48
N THR A 101 25.47 5.14 3.32
CA THR A 101 25.75 6.57 3.17
C THR A 101 24.60 7.25 2.43
N GLU A 102 24.33 8.52 2.75
CA GLU A 102 23.31 9.31 2.06
C GLU A 102 23.60 9.46 0.56
N ALA A 103 22.53 9.55 -0.21
CA ALA A 103 22.55 9.80 -1.64
C ALA A 103 21.34 10.67 -2.03
N ALA A 104 21.26 11.06 -3.29
CA ALA A 104 20.12 11.75 -3.86
C ALA A 104 19.77 11.14 -5.22
N LEU A 105 18.47 11.01 -5.50
CA LEU A 105 17.95 10.69 -6.81
C LEU A 105 17.48 12.00 -7.46
N ALA A 106 18.22 12.51 -8.44
CA ALA A 106 17.72 13.57 -9.32
C ALA A 106 16.54 13.02 -10.15
N ILE A 107 15.45 13.77 -10.21
CA ILE A 107 14.17 13.35 -10.79
C ILE A 107 13.73 14.30 -11.91
N PRO A 108 12.92 13.83 -12.89
CA PRO A 108 12.39 14.71 -13.92
C PRO A 108 11.33 15.66 -13.35
N PRO A 109 11.14 16.87 -13.94
CA PRO A 109 10.14 17.83 -13.49
C PRO A 109 8.70 17.28 -13.47
N THR A 110 8.41 16.31 -14.33
CA THR A 110 7.12 15.61 -14.43
C THR A 110 6.72 14.88 -13.15
N MET A 111 7.66 14.61 -12.24
CA MET A 111 7.32 14.03 -10.95
C MET A 111 6.61 15.02 -10.03
N GLY A 112 6.87 16.33 -10.18
CA GLY A 112 6.28 17.37 -9.34
C GLY A 112 6.69 17.28 -7.86
N MET A 113 7.86 16.72 -7.57
CA MET A 113 8.36 16.41 -6.22
C MET A 113 9.66 17.15 -5.87
N GLY A 114 9.95 18.25 -6.57
CA GLY A 114 11.21 19.00 -6.47
C GLY A 114 12.24 18.51 -7.51
N GLU A 115 13.50 18.90 -7.32
CA GLU A 115 14.60 18.54 -8.23
C GLU A 115 15.21 17.17 -7.93
N GLN A 116 15.11 16.72 -6.68
CA GLN A 116 15.68 15.44 -6.24
C GLN A 116 14.96 14.88 -5.01
N LEU A 117 15.00 13.55 -4.86
CA LEU A 117 14.58 12.85 -3.65
C LEU A 117 15.81 12.50 -2.81
N PRO A 118 15.88 12.90 -1.52
CA PRO A 118 16.97 12.48 -0.65
C PRO A 118 16.82 10.99 -0.33
N LEU A 119 17.91 10.24 -0.38
CA LEU A 119 18.01 8.85 0.04
C LEU A 119 18.82 8.81 1.33
N VAL A 120 18.22 8.34 2.41
CA VAL A 120 18.84 8.41 3.75
C VAL A 120 18.95 7.01 4.35
N PRO A 121 20.09 6.65 4.95
CA PRO A 121 20.20 5.38 5.66
C PRO A 121 19.15 5.25 6.75
N PRO A 122 18.59 4.05 6.96
CA PRO A 122 17.63 3.86 8.02
C PRO A 122 18.28 4.15 9.38
N SER A 123 17.49 4.67 10.33
CA SER A 123 17.99 4.89 11.69
C SER A 123 18.51 3.58 12.31
N PRO A 124 19.45 3.61 13.28
CA PRO A 124 19.89 2.39 13.97
C PRO A 124 18.77 1.64 14.70
N SER A 125 17.65 2.32 15.00
CA SER A 125 16.45 1.74 15.58
C SER A 125 15.52 1.08 14.54
N PHE A 126 15.77 1.30 13.24
CA PHE A 126 15.07 0.62 12.17
C PHE A 126 15.37 -0.87 12.25
N LYS A 127 14.34 -1.64 12.57
CA LYS A 127 14.34 -3.06 12.29
C LYS A 127 13.68 -3.19 10.93
N GLU A 128 14.35 -3.87 10.00
CA GLU A 128 13.64 -4.40 8.85
C GLU A 128 12.39 -5.07 9.41
N PRO A 129 11.20 -4.80 8.86
CA PRO A 129 10.08 -5.64 9.18
C PRO A 129 10.51 -7.05 8.76
N GLY A 130 10.91 -7.86 9.74
CA GLY A 130 11.27 -9.23 9.49
C GLY A 130 10.09 -9.93 8.84
N ASP A 131 10.26 -11.21 8.52
CA ASP A 131 9.14 -12.13 8.58
C ASP A 131 8.58 -12.00 9.99
N SER A 132 7.68 -11.03 10.15
CA SER A 132 7.00 -10.78 11.40
C SER A 132 6.32 -12.12 11.62
N ALA A 133 6.63 -12.78 12.74
CA ALA A 133 5.89 -13.96 13.15
C ALA A 133 4.42 -13.64 12.86
N PRO A 134 3.70 -14.53 12.12
CA PRO A 134 2.40 -14.21 11.57
C PRO A 134 1.64 -13.45 12.64
N GLY A 135 1.30 -12.18 12.35
CA GLY A 135 0.77 -11.26 13.35
C GLY A 135 -0.28 -11.99 14.17
N GLU A 136 -0.30 -11.78 15.50
CA GLU A 136 -1.13 -12.54 16.44
C GLU A 136 -2.40 -12.99 15.75
N VAL A 137 -2.50 -14.31 15.53
CA VAL A 137 -3.67 -14.90 14.87
C VAL A 137 -4.87 -14.29 15.58
N PRO A 138 -5.73 -13.53 14.86
CA PRO A 138 -6.88 -12.94 15.50
C PRO A 138 -7.55 -14.04 16.30
N GLU A 139 -7.94 -13.80 17.56
CA GLU A 139 -8.60 -14.82 18.37
C GLU A 139 -9.96 -15.12 17.71
N VAL A 140 -9.95 -16.04 16.73
CA VAL A 140 -11.14 -16.42 16.00
C VAL A 140 -11.90 -17.36 16.91
N LYS A 141 -12.93 -16.81 17.56
CA LYS A 141 -13.79 -17.55 18.49
C LYS A 141 -14.60 -18.65 17.77
N GLY A 142 -14.82 -18.52 16.47
CA GLY A 142 -15.52 -19.50 15.64
C GLY A 142 -14.65 -20.19 14.58
N ARG A 143 -15.30 -20.59 13.48
CA ARG A 143 -14.68 -21.31 12.35
C ARG A 143 -14.16 -20.34 11.31
N LEU A 144 -13.22 -20.80 10.50
CA LEU A 144 -12.84 -20.15 9.26
C LEU A 144 -13.53 -20.84 8.08
N LEU A 145 -14.28 -20.08 7.30
CA LEU A 145 -14.98 -20.54 6.10
C LEU A 145 -14.28 -19.96 4.87
N VAL A 146 -13.70 -20.82 4.02
CA VAL A 146 -12.99 -20.39 2.81
C VAL A 146 -13.80 -20.74 1.56
N TYR A 147 -14.18 -19.71 0.82
CA TYR A 147 -14.86 -19.75 -0.48
C TYR A 147 -13.92 -19.27 -1.60
N TRP A 148 -14.22 -19.65 -2.84
CA TRP A 148 -13.35 -19.33 -3.97
C TRP A 148 -14.05 -19.32 -5.34
N GLY A 149 -13.47 -18.52 -6.23
CA GLY A 149 -13.87 -18.29 -7.60
C GLY A 149 -14.96 -17.23 -7.75
N CYS A 150 -15.01 -16.69 -8.96
CA CYS A 150 -16.05 -15.76 -9.39
C CYS A 150 -17.33 -16.53 -9.76
N GLY A 151 -18.47 -16.10 -9.25
CA GLY A 151 -19.78 -16.60 -9.67
C GLY A 151 -20.88 -16.33 -8.66
N ASP A 152 -22.13 -16.32 -9.12
CA ASP A 152 -23.27 -15.90 -8.30
C ASP A 152 -23.60 -16.86 -7.16
N LYS A 153 -23.18 -18.13 -7.29
CA LYS A 153 -23.53 -19.21 -6.36
C LYS A 153 -22.30 -19.94 -5.89
N VAL A 154 -22.36 -20.42 -4.65
CA VAL A 154 -21.34 -21.30 -4.07
C VAL A 154 -21.31 -22.60 -4.87
N ARG A 155 -20.13 -22.97 -5.40
CA ARG A 155 -19.94 -24.20 -6.18
C ARG A 155 -19.81 -25.42 -5.26
N PRO A 156 -20.13 -26.64 -5.74
CA PRO A 156 -19.91 -27.87 -4.96
C PRO A 156 -18.47 -27.98 -4.42
N GLY A 157 -18.34 -28.46 -3.19
CA GLY A 157 -17.05 -28.58 -2.49
C GLY A 157 -16.65 -27.35 -1.64
N GLN A 158 -17.50 -26.33 -1.59
CA GLN A 158 -17.32 -25.12 -0.78
C GLN A 158 -18.40 -24.99 0.32
N PRO A 159 -18.12 -24.29 1.43
CA PRO A 159 -16.80 -23.77 1.82
C PRO A 159 -15.86 -24.88 2.31
N LYS A 160 -14.56 -24.61 2.29
CA LYS A 160 -13.63 -25.33 3.15
C LYS A 160 -13.76 -24.78 4.57
N VAL A 161 -14.19 -25.63 5.50
CA VAL A 161 -14.39 -25.28 6.91
C VAL A 161 -13.16 -25.68 7.72
N ILE A 162 -12.61 -24.73 8.47
CA ILE A 162 -11.45 -24.93 9.35
C ILE A 162 -11.86 -24.51 10.77
N ASN A 163 -11.73 -25.43 11.73
CA ASN A 163 -12.16 -25.18 13.11
C ASN A 163 -11.01 -24.66 13.98
N LEU A 164 -10.84 -23.33 13.99
CA LEU A 164 -9.76 -22.66 14.74
C LEU A 164 -9.95 -22.75 16.25
N ALA A 165 -11.21 -22.73 16.73
CA ALA A 165 -11.50 -22.88 18.17
C ALA A 165 -10.97 -24.21 18.74
N SER A 166 -10.95 -25.28 17.93
CA SER A 166 -10.44 -26.59 18.35
C SER A 166 -8.94 -26.78 18.11
N ASN A 167 -8.38 -26.07 17.12
CA ASN A 167 -6.97 -26.22 16.72
C ASN A 167 -6.46 -24.96 16.00
N PRO A 168 -5.98 -23.94 16.75
CA PRO A 168 -5.48 -22.69 16.18
C PRO A 168 -4.31 -22.86 15.21
N ALA A 169 -3.55 -23.96 15.29
CA ALA A 169 -2.42 -24.23 14.39
C ALA A 169 -2.86 -24.43 12.93
N GLN A 170 -4.15 -24.71 12.66
CA GLN A 170 -4.69 -24.82 11.30
C GLN A 170 -4.78 -23.48 10.55
N TRP A 171 -4.58 -22.36 11.24
CA TRP A 171 -4.48 -21.05 10.61
C TRP A 171 -3.20 -20.88 9.80
N ALA A 172 -2.07 -21.39 10.29
CA ALA A 172 -0.77 -21.18 9.68
C ALA A 172 -0.69 -21.69 8.22
N PRO A 173 -1.20 -22.88 7.86
CA PRO A 173 -1.25 -23.31 6.46
C PRO A 173 -2.11 -22.46 5.54
N VAL A 174 -3.15 -21.79 6.07
CA VAL A 174 -4.01 -20.88 5.28
C VAL A 174 -3.28 -19.57 5.00
N LEU A 175 -2.62 -19.03 6.01
CA LEU A 175 -1.72 -17.89 5.85
C LEU A 175 -0.57 -18.22 4.91
N ALA A 176 0.05 -19.39 5.08
CA ALA A 176 1.17 -19.90 4.30
C ALA A 176 0.81 -20.27 2.85
N GLY A 177 -0.39 -19.94 2.37
CA GLY A 177 -0.83 -20.14 0.99
C GLY A 177 0.13 -19.56 -0.06
N ARG A 178 -0.28 -19.48 -1.32
CA ARG A 178 0.66 -19.01 -2.34
C ARG A 178 1.07 -17.55 -2.08
N HIS A 179 2.38 -17.32 -2.06
CA HIS A 179 2.98 -16.00 -1.90
C HIS A 179 3.76 -15.62 -3.14
N ALA A 180 3.81 -14.32 -3.41
CA ALA A 180 4.79 -13.78 -4.33
C ALA A 180 6.20 -14.27 -3.93
N PRO A 181 7.00 -14.81 -4.87
CA PRO A 181 8.36 -15.20 -4.55
C PRO A 181 9.13 -14.02 -3.93
N GLU A 182 9.77 -14.24 -2.78
CA GLU A 182 10.51 -13.19 -2.07
C GLU A 182 11.63 -12.66 -2.97
N ARG A 183 11.39 -11.50 -3.57
CA ARG A 183 12.34 -10.83 -4.45
C ARG A 183 12.49 -9.36 -4.09
N ALA A 184 11.87 -8.87 -3.02
CA ALA A 184 12.03 -7.50 -2.55
C ALA A 184 13.49 -7.22 -2.13
N ALA A 185 13.87 -5.93 -2.07
CA ALA A 185 15.14 -5.55 -1.48
C ALA A 185 15.13 -5.94 0.01
N LYS A 186 16.15 -6.67 0.47
CA LYS A 186 16.34 -6.95 1.90
C LYS A 186 17.00 -5.75 2.55
N VAL A 187 16.18 -4.84 3.05
CA VAL A 187 16.63 -3.52 3.46
C VAL A 187 17.19 -3.56 4.87
N GLY A 188 18.38 -3.01 5.02
CA GLY A 188 19.06 -2.89 6.31
C GLY A 188 20.00 -1.68 6.32
N ALA A 189 20.79 -1.55 7.39
CA ALA A 189 21.68 -0.40 7.64
C ALA A 189 22.65 -0.03 6.50
N GLN A 190 22.89 -0.94 5.55
CA GLN A 190 23.73 -0.69 4.38
C GLN A 190 23.02 0.03 3.22
N HIS A 191 21.71 0.26 3.31
CA HIS A 191 20.91 0.89 2.27
C HIS A 191 20.69 2.37 2.57
N ALA A 192 20.39 3.14 1.52
CA ALA A 192 19.80 4.48 1.62
C ALA A 192 18.39 4.46 1.01
N LEU A 193 17.42 5.04 1.72
CA LEU A 193 15.99 4.76 1.52
C LEU A 193 15.19 6.02 1.23
N TYR A 194 14.08 5.84 0.51
CA TYR A 194 12.99 6.80 0.38
C TYR A 194 11.64 6.06 0.44
N PRO A 195 10.59 6.62 1.06
CA PRO A 195 10.58 7.86 1.85
C PRO A 195 11.42 7.72 3.13
N ASN A 196 11.75 8.84 3.76
CA ASN A 196 12.57 8.91 4.98
C ASN A 196 12.25 10.17 5.80
N GLU A 197 12.90 10.36 6.95
CA GLU A 197 12.69 11.48 7.86
C GLU A 197 12.97 12.86 7.27
N LYS A 198 13.78 12.95 6.19
CA LYS A 198 14.03 14.22 5.49
C LYS A 198 12.96 14.54 4.46
N ASN A 199 12.31 13.53 3.88
CA ASN A 199 11.28 13.71 2.87
C ASN A 199 10.33 12.49 2.81
N THR A 200 9.05 12.76 3.08
CA THR A 200 7.95 11.80 3.05
C THR A 200 6.84 12.19 2.07
N VAL A 201 7.14 13.07 1.11
CA VAL A 201 6.15 13.55 0.13
C VAL A 201 5.62 12.38 -0.70
N ASN A 202 4.30 12.22 -0.77
CA ASN A 202 3.70 11.22 -1.63
C ASN A 202 3.46 11.77 -3.05
N PRO A 203 3.53 10.92 -4.09
CA PRO A 203 3.15 11.30 -5.45
C PRO A 203 1.71 11.84 -5.54
N LYS A 204 1.52 12.84 -6.38
CA LYS A 204 0.20 13.37 -6.75
C LYS A 204 -0.44 12.54 -7.86
N ALA A 205 -1.69 12.86 -8.21
CA ALA A 205 -2.42 12.15 -9.25
C ALA A 205 -1.74 12.19 -10.62
N ASP A 206 -1.09 13.31 -10.93
CA ASP A 206 -0.39 13.66 -12.17
C ASP A 206 1.13 13.42 -12.11
N THR A 207 1.67 12.91 -11.00
CA THR A 207 3.08 12.54 -10.90
C THR A 207 3.42 11.47 -11.94
N SER A 208 4.45 11.74 -12.74
CA SER A 208 5.00 10.80 -13.70
C SER A 208 6.52 10.67 -13.54
N LEU A 209 6.98 9.42 -13.42
CA LEU A 209 8.40 9.07 -13.39
C LEU A 209 8.98 8.98 -14.81
N VAL A 210 8.26 9.34 -15.87
CA VAL A 210 8.82 9.32 -17.23
C VAL A 210 9.86 10.43 -17.37
N GLY A 211 11.10 10.08 -17.66
CA GLY A 211 12.18 11.05 -17.73
C GLY A 211 13.55 10.51 -17.36
N GLU A 212 14.54 11.39 -17.46
CA GLU A 212 15.91 11.11 -17.02
C GLU A 212 15.97 11.16 -15.49
N HIS A 213 16.70 10.20 -14.92
CA HIS A 213 17.01 10.09 -13.50
C HIS A 213 18.51 9.92 -13.33
N GLN A 214 19.05 10.44 -12.22
CA GLN A 214 20.46 10.23 -11.87
C GLN A 214 20.62 10.06 -10.37
N VAL A 215 21.30 8.99 -9.95
CA VAL A 215 21.70 8.82 -8.55
C VAL A 215 23.04 9.51 -8.32
N ARG A 216 23.14 10.30 -7.27
CA ARG A 216 24.37 11.00 -6.85
C ARG A 216 24.64 10.72 -5.38
N GLY A 217 25.91 10.58 -5.02
CA GLY A 217 26.32 10.32 -3.65
C GLY A 217 27.76 9.83 -3.59
N GLU A 218 28.35 9.80 -2.41
CA GLU A 218 29.72 9.31 -2.23
C GLU A 218 29.82 7.84 -2.68
N GLY A 219 30.77 7.53 -3.56
CA GLY A 219 30.99 6.17 -4.07
C GLY A 219 29.95 5.67 -5.08
N VAL A 220 28.87 6.42 -5.36
CA VAL A 220 27.94 6.09 -6.44
C VAL A 220 28.63 6.37 -7.78
N PRO A 221 28.61 5.44 -8.75
CA PRO A 221 29.15 5.69 -10.09
C PRO A 221 28.52 6.92 -10.76
N GLU A 222 29.33 7.80 -11.36
CA GLU A 222 28.83 8.96 -12.11
C GLU A 222 27.93 8.55 -13.30
N SER A 223 28.18 7.34 -13.83
CA SER A 223 27.42 6.69 -14.90
C SER A 223 26.00 6.26 -14.48
N MET A 224 25.63 6.34 -13.20
CA MET A 224 24.32 5.91 -12.67
C MET A 224 23.21 6.89 -13.04
N ARG A 225 22.94 6.94 -14.34
CA ARG A 225 21.92 7.72 -15.03
C ARG A 225 21.08 6.80 -15.89
N PHE A 226 19.78 6.94 -15.82
CA PHE A 226 18.85 6.08 -16.53
C PHE A 226 17.60 6.83 -16.96
N GLN A 227 16.96 6.33 -18.01
CA GLN A 227 15.71 6.85 -18.53
C GLN A 227 14.58 5.89 -18.15
N LEU A 228 13.50 6.42 -17.59
CA LEU A 228 12.25 5.69 -17.41
C LEU A 228 11.24 6.12 -18.48
N ALA A 229 10.47 5.15 -18.97
CA ALA A 229 9.38 5.35 -19.93
C ALA A 229 8.03 4.96 -19.29
N GLU A 230 6.94 5.12 -20.04
CA GLU A 230 5.57 4.85 -19.56
C GLU A 230 5.41 3.45 -18.92
N ARG A 231 6.13 2.45 -19.45
CA ARG A 231 6.13 1.09 -18.91
C ARG A 231 6.63 1.03 -17.45
N GLN A 232 7.51 1.93 -17.04
CA GLN A 232 8.07 2.04 -15.69
C GLN A 232 7.40 3.12 -14.84
N ASP A 233 6.26 3.66 -15.28
CA ASP A 233 5.54 4.69 -14.54
C ASP A 233 4.44 4.10 -13.64
N LEU A 234 3.92 4.92 -12.73
CA LEU A 234 2.77 4.61 -11.88
C LEU A 234 1.58 4.10 -12.72
N MET A 235 0.94 3.04 -12.23
CA MET A 235 -0.27 2.52 -12.88
C MET A 235 -1.46 3.44 -12.64
N SER A 236 -2.46 3.33 -13.52
CA SER A 236 -3.78 3.93 -13.28
C SER A 236 -4.45 3.29 -12.08
N ALA A 237 -5.18 4.07 -11.31
CA ALA A 237 -6.00 3.56 -10.21
C ALA A 237 -7.11 2.63 -10.72
N ILE A 238 -7.37 1.55 -9.99
CA ILE A 238 -8.47 0.63 -10.30
C ILE A 238 -9.81 1.34 -10.05
N ARG A 239 -10.63 1.45 -11.10
CA ARG A 239 -12.00 1.98 -11.03
C ARG A 239 -12.98 0.84 -10.76
N LEU A 240 -12.95 0.30 -9.56
CA LEU A 240 -13.84 -0.79 -9.13
C LEU A 240 -15.23 -0.26 -8.78
N GLN A 241 -16.25 -1.01 -9.17
CA GLN A 241 -17.64 -0.85 -8.78
C GLN A 241 -18.12 -2.15 -8.12
N SER A 242 -18.93 -2.02 -7.08
CA SER A 242 -19.53 -3.14 -6.33
C SER A 242 -21.03 -2.88 -6.21
N GLN A 243 -21.85 -3.86 -6.57
CA GLN A 243 -23.31 -3.75 -6.56
C GLN A 243 -23.95 -4.99 -5.93
N GLY A 244 -25.01 -4.80 -5.14
CA GLY A 244 -25.75 -5.87 -4.46
C GLY A 244 -25.60 -5.87 -2.94
N GLN A 245 -26.53 -6.53 -2.27
CA GLN A 245 -26.55 -6.69 -0.80
C GLN A 245 -25.77 -7.92 -0.35
N LEU A 246 -25.38 -7.99 0.93
CA LEU A 246 -24.67 -9.17 1.48
C LEU A 246 -25.47 -10.47 1.41
N THR A 247 -26.80 -10.38 1.36
CA THR A 247 -27.74 -11.52 1.19
C THR A 247 -27.90 -11.96 -0.26
N GLU A 248 -27.42 -11.16 -1.20
CA GLU A 248 -27.45 -11.38 -2.65
C GLU A 248 -26.04 -11.76 -3.14
N SER A 249 -25.91 -12.10 -4.42
CA SER A 249 -24.60 -12.11 -5.04
C SER A 249 -24.13 -10.68 -5.31
N ILE A 250 -22.87 -10.39 -4.98
CA ILE A 250 -22.30 -9.06 -5.12
C ILE A 250 -21.52 -9.00 -6.42
N GLN A 251 -22.00 -8.19 -7.36
CA GLN A 251 -21.41 -8.00 -8.68
C GLN A 251 -20.27 -6.98 -8.59
N LEU A 252 -19.10 -7.38 -9.08
CA LEU A 252 -17.89 -6.57 -9.13
C LEU A 252 -17.52 -6.31 -10.59
N SER A 253 -17.31 -5.05 -10.94
CA SER A 253 -16.85 -4.66 -12.28
C SER A 253 -15.81 -3.55 -12.21
N TRP A 254 -14.88 -3.52 -13.17
CA TRP A 254 -13.85 -2.48 -13.24
C TRP A 254 -13.45 -2.17 -14.67
N LEU A 255 -12.96 -0.96 -14.90
CA LEU A 255 -12.33 -0.61 -16.18
C LEU A 255 -10.99 -1.34 -16.32
N THR A 256 -10.64 -1.72 -17.55
CA THR A 256 -9.32 -2.29 -17.85
C THR A 256 -8.22 -1.35 -17.37
N VAL A 257 -7.27 -1.89 -16.60
CA VAL A 257 -6.11 -1.12 -16.12
C VAL A 257 -4.99 -1.26 -17.16
N PRO A 258 -4.56 -0.16 -17.81
CA PRO A 258 -3.48 -0.24 -18.79
C PRO A 258 -2.22 -0.86 -18.20
N ARG A 259 -1.55 -1.72 -18.99
CA ARG A 259 -0.35 -2.48 -18.62
C ARG A 259 -0.53 -3.54 -17.53
N ALA A 260 -1.73 -3.74 -16.98
CA ALA A 260 -1.97 -4.86 -16.08
C ALA A 260 -1.86 -6.19 -16.84
N HIS A 261 -1.18 -7.17 -16.25
CA HIS A 261 -1.00 -8.50 -16.85
C HIS A 261 -1.76 -9.61 -16.09
N ALA A 262 -2.35 -9.31 -14.94
CA ALA A 262 -3.26 -10.18 -14.20
C ALA A 262 -4.01 -9.38 -13.12
N TYR A 263 -5.09 -9.96 -12.58
CA TYR A 263 -5.78 -9.44 -11.41
C TYR A 263 -5.96 -10.50 -10.32
N HIS A 264 -6.13 -10.06 -9.08
CA HIS A 264 -6.57 -10.89 -7.97
C HIS A 264 -7.51 -10.12 -7.06
N LEU A 265 -8.55 -10.77 -6.58
CA LEU A 265 -9.50 -10.25 -5.63
C LEU A 265 -9.59 -11.17 -4.42
N HIS A 266 -9.70 -10.58 -3.24
CA HIS A 266 -9.88 -11.28 -1.99
C HIS A 266 -10.83 -10.49 -1.10
N ALA A 267 -11.80 -11.15 -0.48
CA ALA A 267 -12.69 -10.53 0.49
C ALA A 267 -12.66 -11.28 1.82
N MET A 268 -12.81 -10.54 2.91
CA MET A 268 -12.92 -11.11 4.24
C MET A 268 -13.97 -10.38 5.09
N GLY A 269 -14.64 -11.10 5.98
CA GLY A 269 -15.65 -10.56 6.86
C GLY A 269 -15.97 -11.50 8.02
N ALA A 270 -16.71 -11.02 9.00
CA ALA A 270 -17.18 -11.82 10.13
C ALA A 270 -18.68 -12.08 10.01
N VAL A 271 -19.10 -13.32 10.27
CA VAL A 271 -20.50 -13.78 10.24
C VAL A 271 -20.78 -14.51 11.56
N GLY A 272 -21.47 -13.84 12.48
CA GLY A 272 -21.61 -14.34 13.85
C GLY A 272 -20.24 -14.47 14.54
N GLN A 273 -19.84 -15.71 14.88
CA GLN A 273 -18.50 -16.00 15.42
C GLN A 273 -17.50 -16.48 14.36
N ASP A 274 -17.97 -16.76 13.14
CA ASP A 274 -17.15 -17.32 12.07
C ASP A 274 -16.46 -16.20 11.28
N MET A 275 -15.23 -16.46 10.83
CA MET A 275 -14.54 -15.64 9.85
C MET A 275 -14.75 -16.24 8.47
N VAL A 276 -15.09 -15.40 7.50
CA VAL A 276 -15.31 -15.79 6.10
C VAL A 276 -14.23 -15.18 5.23
N LEU A 277 -13.62 -16.01 4.39
CA LEU A 277 -12.69 -15.61 3.33
C LEU A 277 -13.28 -15.99 1.98
N TRP A 278 -13.10 -15.11 1.00
CA TRP A 278 -13.38 -15.38 -0.41
C TRP A 278 -12.20 -14.93 -1.26
N SER A 279 -11.92 -15.67 -2.33
CA SER A 279 -10.82 -15.43 -3.28
C SER A 279 -11.33 -15.56 -4.71
N SER A 280 -10.90 -14.72 -5.64
CA SER A 280 -11.22 -14.90 -7.06
C SER A 280 -10.55 -16.12 -7.70
N ALA A 281 -9.60 -16.75 -7.01
CA ALA A 281 -8.91 -17.95 -7.51
C ALA A 281 -9.89 -19.10 -7.73
N ASP A 282 -9.78 -19.76 -8.88
CA ASP A 282 -10.72 -20.80 -9.29
C ASP A 282 -10.35 -22.18 -8.72
N ASN A 283 -9.14 -22.32 -8.20
CA ASN A 283 -8.55 -23.57 -7.73
C ASN A 283 -8.60 -23.77 -6.20
N GLY A 284 -9.26 -22.89 -5.45
CA GLY A 284 -9.38 -22.99 -4.00
C GLY A 284 -8.23 -22.37 -3.19
N ASP A 285 -7.32 -21.63 -3.83
CA ASP A 285 -6.32 -20.84 -3.12
C ASP A 285 -6.98 -19.67 -2.37
N ALA A 286 -6.72 -19.55 -1.07
CA ALA A 286 -7.26 -18.48 -0.22
C ALA A 286 -6.74 -17.09 -0.61
N GLY A 287 -5.59 -17.02 -1.31
CA GLY A 287 -5.10 -15.80 -1.95
C GLY A 287 -4.64 -14.68 -1.00
N LEU A 288 -4.45 -14.97 0.29
CA LEU A 288 -4.04 -13.99 1.30
C LEU A 288 -2.62 -13.42 1.04
N GLY A 289 -1.73 -14.23 0.48
CA GLY A 289 -0.33 -13.89 0.19
C GLY A 289 -0.08 -13.20 -1.15
N LEU A 290 -1.14 -12.89 -1.91
CA LEU A 290 -1.03 -12.48 -3.32
C LEU A 290 -1.00 -10.96 -3.52
N PHE A 291 -0.87 -10.13 -2.48
CA PHE A 291 -0.94 -8.67 -2.60
C PHE A 291 0.43 -7.95 -2.74
N ASP A 292 1.47 -8.69 -3.11
CA ASP A 292 2.81 -8.18 -3.44
C ASP A 292 3.08 -8.26 -4.96
N TYR A 293 4.18 -7.68 -5.44
CA TYR A 293 4.52 -7.63 -6.86
C TYR A 293 4.86 -9.02 -7.43
N LEU A 294 4.43 -9.26 -8.67
CA LEU A 294 4.74 -10.47 -9.43
C LEU A 294 5.40 -10.10 -10.76
N THR A 295 6.29 -10.95 -11.27
CA THR A 295 6.75 -10.85 -12.66
C THR A 295 5.62 -11.21 -13.62
N GLU A 296 5.75 -10.80 -14.87
CA GLU A 296 4.89 -11.28 -15.95
C GLU A 296 4.95 -12.81 -16.09
N SER A 297 6.13 -13.43 -15.93
CA SER A 297 6.30 -14.88 -16.06
C SER A 297 5.58 -15.66 -14.97
N THR A 298 5.70 -15.23 -13.71
CA THR A 298 4.98 -15.83 -12.58
C THR A 298 3.48 -15.62 -12.73
N SER A 299 3.06 -14.41 -13.13
CA SER A 299 1.65 -14.09 -13.32
C SER A 299 1.03 -14.90 -14.45
N ALA A 300 1.69 -15.01 -15.60
CA ALA A 300 1.22 -15.82 -16.72
C ALA A 300 1.04 -17.30 -16.33
N LYS A 301 1.98 -17.86 -15.55
CA LYS A 301 1.84 -19.20 -14.99
C LYS A 301 0.62 -19.30 -14.07
N TRP A 302 0.42 -18.32 -13.18
CA TRP A 302 -0.66 -18.37 -12.20
C TRP A 302 -2.05 -18.05 -12.79
N VAL A 303 -2.12 -17.31 -13.89
CA VAL A 303 -3.33 -17.21 -14.71
C VAL A 303 -3.67 -18.57 -15.31
N LYS A 304 -2.68 -19.28 -15.89
CA LYS A 304 -2.88 -20.64 -16.42
C LYS A 304 -3.31 -21.64 -15.33
N ASP A 305 -2.73 -21.54 -14.14
CA ASP A 305 -3.07 -22.37 -12.97
C ASP A 305 -4.41 -21.94 -12.31
N LYS A 306 -5.10 -20.92 -12.85
CA LYS A 306 -6.35 -20.35 -12.34
C LYS A 306 -6.27 -19.81 -10.91
N VAL A 307 -5.09 -19.39 -10.48
CA VAL A 307 -4.88 -18.65 -9.23
C VAL A 307 -5.24 -17.18 -9.43
N LEU A 308 -4.89 -16.62 -10.60
CA LEU A 308 -5.11 -15.22 -10.95
C LEU A 308 -6.12 -15.10 -12.10
N LEU A 309 -6.82 -13.98 -12.16
CA LEU A 309 -7.65 -13.61 -13.29
C LEU A 309 -6.79 -13.10 -14.44
N SER A 310 -7.25 -13.33 -15.67
CA SER A 310 -6.58 -12.86 -16.88
C SER A 310 -6.60 -11.33 -16.97
N PRO A 311 -5.67 -10.69 -17.72
CA PRO A 311 -5.64 -9.24 -17.86
C PRO A 311 -6.86 -8.65 -18.61
N GLY A 312 -7.59 -9.48 -19.36
CA GLY A 312 -8.83 -9.08 -20.03
C GLY A 312 -10.09 -9.19 -19.14
N THR A 313 -9.97 -9.77 -17.95
CA THR A 313 -11.11 -9.91 -17.03
C THR A 313 -11.43 -8.55 -16.40
N THR A 314 -12.69 -8.13 -16.51
CA THR A 314 -13.20 -6.84 -16.00
C THR A 314 -14.42 -6.98 -15.10
N GLU A 315 -14.83 -8.22 -14.81
CA GLU A 315 -15.98 -8.55 -13.99
C GLU A 315 -15.73 -9.81 -13.15
N CYS A 316 -16.39 -9.88 -12.00
CA CYS A 316 -16.39 -11.02 -11.10
C CYS A 316 -17.63 -10.93 -10.19
N ALA A 317 -18.07 -12.04 -9.62
CA ALA A 317 -19.17 -12.04 -8.65
C ALA A 317 -18.74 -12.75 -7.37
N VAL A 318 -19.04 -12.14 -6.23
CA VAL A 318 -18.95 -12.81 -4.93
C VAL A 318 -20.22 -13.64 -4.74
N PRO A 319 -20.11 -14.94 -4.40
CA PRO A 319 -21.26 -15.81 -4.24
C PRO A 319 -22.27 -15.29 -3.23
N GLN A 320 -23.55 -15.54 -3.52
CA GLN A 320 -24.67 -15.10 -2.72
C GLN A 320 -24.55 -15.51 -1.24
N GLY A 321 -24.78 -14.56 -0.34
CA GLY A 321 -25.05 -14.84 1.07
C GLY A 321 -23.86 -15.26 1.92
N ILE A 322 -22.64 -15.36 1.36
CA ILE A 322 -21.48 -15.87 2.12
C ILE A 322 -21.05 -14.94 3.27
N PHE A 323 -21.42 -13.66 3.20
CA PHE A 323 -21.13 -12.63 4.20
C PHE A 323 -22.39 -12.16 4.97
N ALA A 324 -23.54 -12.80 4.77
CA ALA A 324 -24.76 -12.41 5.47
C ALA A 324 -24.81 -13.00 6.90
N SER A 325 -25.02 -12.15 7.92
CA SER A 325 -25.26 -12.62 9.29
C SER A 325 -26.70 -13.13 9.48
N PRO A 326 -26.91 -14.16 10.34
CA PRO A 326 -28.25 -14.52 10.78
C PRO A 326 -28.92 -13.32 11.45
N GLY A 327 -30.08 -12.89 10.92
CA GLY A 327 -30.82 -11.72 11.42
C GLY A 327 -30.66 -10.42 10.63
N GLY A 328 -29.81 -10.40 9.58
CA GLY A 328 -29.72 -9.26 8.66
C GLY A 328 -28.88 -8.09 9.15
N GLU A 329 -28.26 -8.17 10.34
CA GLU A 329 -27.26 -7.20 10.76
C GLU A 329 -26.00 -7.33 9.88
N ALA A 330 -25.61 -6.24 9.22
CA ALA A 330 -24.51 -6.24 8.28
C ALA A 330 -23.16 -6.45 9.01
N GLY A 331 -22.66 -7.68 9.00
CA GLY A 331 -21.24 -7.94 9.21
C GLY A 331 -20.49 -7.39 8.00
N GLY A 332 -19.85 -6.23 8.12
CA GLY A 332 -19.13 -5.62 7.01
C GLY A 332 -18.06 -6.58 6.46
N ALA A 333 -17.98 -6.69 5.13
CA ALA A 333 -16.93 -7.45 4.45
C ALA A 333 -16.03 -6.50 3.66
N MET A 334 -14.71 -6.68 3.82
CA MET A 334 -13.68 -5.91 3.15
C MET A 334 -13.18 -6.66 1.93
N LEU A 335 -13.35 -6.09 0.75
CA LEU A 335 -12.73 -6.54 -0.49
C LEU A 335 -11.41 -5.81 -0.72
N ARG A 336 -10.40 -6.54 -1.18
CA ARG A 336 -9.16 -6.04 -1.74
C ARG A 336 -9.00 -6.56 -3.17
N MET A 337 -8.53 -5.70 -4.05
CA MET A 337 -8.20 -6.04 -5.42
C MET A 337 -6.81 -5.52 -5.78
N ILE A 338 -6.05 -6.29 -6.55
CA ILE A 338 -4.75 -5.91 -7.10
C ILE A 338 -4.74 -6.13 -8.61
N ALA A 339 -4.14 -5.18 -9.33
CA ALA A 339 -3.73 -5.27 -10.72
C ALA A 339 -2.19 -5.32 -10.74
N TYR A 340 -1.64 -6.42 -11.24
CA TYR A 340 -0.18 -6.59 -11.34
C TYR A 340 0.33 -5.94 -12.62
N GLY A 341 1.31 -5.04 -12.49
CA GLY A 341 1.91 -4.32 -13.60
C GLY A 341 3.34 -4.74 -13.92
N PRO A 342 3.94 -4.09 -14.93
CA PRO A 342 5.26 -4.46 -15.42
C PRO A 342 6.36 -4.43 -14.35
N GLU A 343 7.31 -5.35 -14.53
CA GLU A 343 8.63 -5.31 -13.90
C GLU A 343 9.68 -4.96 -15.00
N SER A 344 10.62 -4.07 -14.69
CA SER A 344 11.69 -3.66 -15.60
C SER A 344 13.04 -3.70 -14.90
N HIS A 345 14.07 -4.07 -15.65
CA HIS A 345 15.45 -4.18 -15.18
C HIS A 345 16.35 -3.38 -16.12
N LEU A 346 17.02 -2.37 -15.60
CA LEU A 346 18.01 -1.56 -16.30
C LEU A 346 19.40 -1.85 -15.73
N SER A 347 20.42 -1.71 -16.55
CA SER A 347 21.81 -1.84 -16.13
C SER A 347 22.73 -1.02 -17.00
N HIS A 348 23.89 -0.66 -16.45
CA HIS A 348 25.00 -0.14 -17.24
C HIS A 348 26.28 -0.95 -17.02
N PRO A 349 26.96 -1.40 -18.09
CA PRO A 349 26.44 -1.42 -19.47
C PRO A 349 25.11 -2.21 -19.55
N ALA A 350 24.35 -2.02 -20.63
CA ALA A 350 23.14 -2.80 -20.86
C ALA A 350 23.52 -4.29 -21.00
N ARG A 351 22.73 -5.19 -20.40
CA ARG A 351 23.00 -6.64 -20.48
C ARG A 351 22.94 -7.12 -21.93
N PRO A 352 24.03 -7.67 -22.49
CA PRO A 352 24.01 -8.28 -23.81
C PRO A 352 23.08 -9.50 -23.84
N ALA A 353 22.45 -9.77 -24.99
CA ALA A 353 21.58 -10.95 -25.17
C ALA A 353 22.28 -12.27 -24.80
N ASN A 354 23.58 -12.38 -25.12
CA ASN A 354 24.44 -13.53 -24.82
C ASN A 354 25.54 -13.16 -23.81
N ALA A 355 25.16 -12.54 -22.69
CA ALA A 355 26.11 -12.14 -21.65
C ALA A 355 26.89 -13.37 -21.11
N PRO A 356 28.23 -13.36 -21.09
CA PRO A 356 29.01 -14.42 -20.45
C PRO A 356 28.77 -14.42 -18.93
N LYS A 357 29.08 -15.54 -18.25
CA LYS A 357 28.93 -15.65 -16.78
C LYS A 357 29.74 -14.60 -16.00
N SER A 358 30.82 -14.08 -16.59
CA SER A 358 31.67 -13.04 -16.01
C SER A 358 31.14 -11.62 -16.21
N TRP A 359 30.11 -11.44 -17.04
CA TRP A 359 29.52 -10.13 -17.25
C TRP A 359 28.84 -9.64 -15.98
N GLN A 360 29.24 -8.47 -15.51
CA GLN A 360 28.63 -7.79 -14.38
C GLN A 360 28.44 -6.33 -14.75
N PRO A 361 27.26 -5.75 -14.47
CA PRO A 361 27.07 -4.33 -14.66
C PRO A 361 27.80 -3.54 -13.57
N GLU A 362 28.06 -2.27 -13.81
CA GLU A 362 28.49 -1.32 -12.79
C GLU A 362 27.32 -0.95 -11.86
N TRP A 363 26.10 -0.86 -12.41
CA TRP A 363 24.90 -0.63 -11.63
C TRP A 363 23.65 -1.29 -12.25
N THR A 364 22.64 -1.51 -11.42
CA THR A 364 21.32 -1.99 -11.83
C THR A 364 20.19 -1.15 -11.23
N VAL A 365 19.09 -1.06 -11.96
CA VAL A 365 17.82 -0.48 -11.48
C VAL A 365 16.72 -1.48 -11.74
N ARG A 366 15.90 -1.78 -10.73
CA ARG A 366 14.69 -2.57 -10.89
C ARG A 366 13.47 -1.74 -10.56
N VAL A 367 12.53 -1.65 -11.49
CA VAL A 367 11.25 -0.96 -11.30
C VAL A 367 10.11 -1.96 -11.32
N ARG A 368 9.24 -1.92 -10.31
CA ARG A 368 8.03 -2.76 -10.22
C ARG A 368 6.81 -1.88 -9.99
N THR A 369 5.71 -2.22 -10.66
CA THR A 369 4.48 -1.43 -10.60
C THR A 369 3.29 -2.29 -10.21
N LYS A 370 2.38 -1.73 -9.43
CA LYS A 370 1.07 -2.32 -9.15
C LYS A 370 0.01 -1.23 -8.95
N SER A 371 -1.25 -1.60 -9.15
CA SER A 371 -2.36 -0.85 -8.58
C SER A 371 -3.19 -1.75 -7.69
N GLN A 372 -3.77 -1.20 -6.64
CA GLN A 372 -4.65 -1.90 -5.72
C GLN A 372 -5.82 -1.01 -5.32
N THR A 373 -6.95 -1.62 -4.97
CA THR A 373 -8.10 -0.91 -4.43
C THR A 373 -8.78 -1.73 -3.35
N MET A 374 -9.53 -1.06 -2.50
CA MET A 374 -10.37 -1.68 -1.47
C MET A 374 -11.83 -1.27 -1.65
N ALA A 375 -12.75 -2.10 -1.17
CA ALA A 375 -14.17 -1.78 -1.13
C ALA A 375 -14.82 -2.41 0.11
N MET A 376 -15.80 -1.69 0.69
CA MET A 376 -16.76 -2.30 1.60
C MET A 376 -17.81 -3.02 0.75
N LEU A 377 -18.02 -4.31 0.96
CA LEU A 377 -19.07 -5.07 0.30
C LEU A 377 -20.41 -4.84 1.02
N GLY A 378 -21.51 -4.85 0.26
CA GLY A 378 -22.87 -4.69 0.81
C GLY A 378 -23.23 -3.26 1.23
N MET A 379 -22.36 -2.29 0.97
CA MET A 379 -22.63 -0.86 1.19
C MET A 379 -22.44 -0.12 -0.14
N ASP A 380 -23.47 0.55 -0.63
CA ASP A 380 -23.30 1.49 -1.75
C ASP A 380 -22.76 2.82 -1.23
N MET A 381 -21.44 2.93 -1.21
CA MET A 381 -20.73 4.15 -0.81
C MET A 381 -20.76 5.22 -1.90
N GLY A 382 -21.13 4.89 -3.15
CA GLY A 382 -21.23 5.83 -4.26
C GLY A 382 -22.37 6.84 -4.08
N GLY A 383 -23.46 6.41 -3.42
CA GLY A 383 -24.60 7.28 -3.09
C GLY A 383 -24.35 8.25 -1.93
N MET A 384 -23.36 8.00 -1.06
CA MET A 384 -23.08 8.86 0.10
C MET A 384 -22.27 10.11 -0.24
N ALA A 385 -21.45 10.07 -1.30
CA ALA A 385 -20.66 11.23 -1.74
C ALA A 385 -21.50 12.34 -2.41
N GLY A 386 -22.74 12.04 -2.83
CA GLY A 386 -23.68 12.99 -3.42
C GLY A 386 -24.71 13.59 -2.44
N GLY A 387 -24.64 13.23 -1.15
CA GLY A 387 -25.67 13.52 -0.14
C GLY A 387 -25.46 14.78 0.69
N SER A 388 -24.78 15.81 0.17
CA SER A 388 -24.65 17.12 0.84
C SER A 388 -25.19 18.27 -0.02
N GLU A 389 -26.28 18.05 -0.73
CA GLU A 389 -27.10 19.13 -1.30
C GLU A 389 -28.59 18.75 -1.17
N SER A 390 -29.19 18.97 0.00
CA SER A 390 -30.63 19.25 0.17
C SER A 390 -31.02 19.29 1.66
N ASN A 391 -30.82 20.43 2.30
CA ASN A 391 -31.87 21.03 3.14
C ASN A 391 -31.46 22.45 3.57
N SER A 392 -31.73 23.42 2.72
CA SER A 392 -31.98 24.78 3.17
C SER A 392 -33.25 25.26 2.47
N ASP A 393 -34.38 24.78 3.00
CA ASP A 393 -35.67 25.40 2.71
C ASP A 393 -35.60 26.87 3.07
N SER A 394 -35.89 27.69 2.06
CA SER A 394 -35.85 29.14 2.10
C SER A 394 -37.16 29.69 2.65
N ALA A 395 -37.06 30.61 3.60
CA ALA A 395 -38.09 31.62 3.89
C ALA A 395 -37.39 32.88 4.46
N PRO A 396 -37.92 34.10 4.21
CA PRO A 396 -37.13 35.20 3.69
C PRO A 396 -36.58 36.16 4.76
N ALA A 397 -35.53 36.86 4.37
CA ALA A 397 -34.93 37.96 5.12
C ALA A 397 -35.88 39.16 5.20
N GLU A 398 -36.15 39.62 6.42
CA GLU A 398 -36.64 40.97 6.69
C GLU A 398 -35.50 41.82 7.27
N GLU A 399 -35.34 42.99 6.66
CA GLU A 399 -34.46 44.10 7.02
C GLU A 399 -34.58 44.50 8.48
N GLN A 400 -33.44 44.83 9.12
CA GLN A 400 -33.44 45.88 10.13
C GLN A 400 -32.10 46.61 10.17
N ALA A 401 -32.13 47.81 9.57
CA ALA A 401 -31.15 48.87 9.75
C ALA A 401 -31.39 49.59 11.08
N GLU A 402 -30.30 49.75 11.84
CA GLU A 402 -29.90 50.91 12.66
C GLU A 402 -30.96 51.97 13.07
N LYS A 403 -31.19 52.19 14.38
CA LYS A 403 -30.69 53.34 15.19
C LYS A 403 -31.34 53.52 16.59
N PRO A 404 -30.74 54.33 17.50
CA PRO A 404 -30.77 54.19 18.96
C PRO A 404 -31.62 55.24 19.71
N SER A 405 -31.85 54.99 21.01
CA SER A 405 -32.24 55.98 22.04
C SER A 405 -32.26 55.23 23.39
N GLY A 406 -31.84 55.70 24.56
CA GLY A 406 -31.45 56.99 25.09
C GLY A 406 -31.52 56.85 26.62
N LEU A 407 -30.61 57.49 27.35
CA LEU A 407 -30.59 57.56 28.83
C LEU A 407 -31.83 58.28 29.40
N PRO A 408 -32.12 58.09 30.71
CA PRO A 408 -31.72 59.08 31.73
C PRO A 408 -31.17 58.37 32.99
N GLY A 409 -30.40 58.93 33.92
CA GLY A 409 -29.95 60.28 34.23
C GLY A 409 -29.22 60.22 35.60
N ALA A 410 -28.61 61.34 36.00
CA ALA A 410 -28.11 61.68 37.33
C ALA A 410 -26.94 60.86 37.93
N ALA A 411 -25.75 61.48 38.01
CA ALA A 411 -25.22 62.09 39.24
C ALA A 411 -23.68 62.19 39.23
N GLY A 412 -23.17 63.38 39.60
CA GLY A 412 -22.01 63.46 40.49
C GLY A 412 -20.60 63.37 39.88
N SER A 413 -20.24 64.37 39.07
CA SER A 413 -19.03 65.18 39.23
C SER A 413 -17.82 64.68 40.07
N ILE A 414 -16.63 64.85 39.46
CA ILE A 414 -15.44 65.58 39.98
C ILE A 414 -14.23 64.79 40.54
N LEU A 415 -13.15 64.89 39.74
CA LEU A 415 -11.74 65.21 40.03
C LEU A 415 -10.72 64.18 40.59
N ARG A 416 -9.65 64.07 39.78
CA ARG A 416 -8.21 64.21 40.08
C ARG A 416 -7.44 63.10 40.81
N GLY A 417 -6.33 62.73 40.16
CA GLY A 417 -4.99 62.72 40.76
C GLY A 417 -4.47 61.31 41.11
N ILE A 418 -3.42 60.80 40.45
CA ILE A 418 -1.98 61.05 40.73
C ILE A 418 -1.43 60.08 41.80
N PHE A 419 -0.44 59.27 41.40
CA PHE A 419 0.45 58.34 42.17
C PHE A 419 -0.27 57.29 43.05
N GLY A 420 0.04 55.99 43.01
CA GLY A 420 1.33 55.33 42.86
C GLY A 420 1.54 54.47 44.11
N ARG A 421 1.47 53.14 43.96
CA ARG A 421 2.36 52.17 44.59
C ARG A 421 2.19 50.80 43.99
#